data_AF-A0AAU9PCX3-F1
#
_entry.id   AF-A0AAU9PCX3-F1
#
_cell.length_a   1.000
_cell.length_b   1.000
_cell.length_c   1.000
_cell.angle_alpha   90.00
_cell.angle_beta   90.00
_cell.angle_gamma   90.00
#
_symmetry.space_group_name_H-M   'P 1'
#
loop_
_entity.id
_entity.type
_entity.pdbx_description
1 polymer ?
#
loop_
_entity_poly.entity_id
_entity_poly.type
_entity_poly.pdbx_seq_one_letter_code
_entity_poly.pdbx_strand_id
1 'polypeptide(L)'
;MYPLLETKDLVEKLFPNNDQSHEQEQKSTAFESSDEFVIKIPKLIVHSIDKQQSIQLASGVFEIIRIRQGDTFITTLVRVFYEIQWPLAKDEAAVKLDGSHYFFTLRVPSQSENDVALEDLLNYSLTITGNSSDELDRVLEEYSAFSVKGVKMDVVLRGYTCR
;
A
#
# COMPACT_ATOMS: atom_id res chain seq x y z
N MET A 1 22.05 -5.66 -27.77
CA MET A 1 21.82 -4.55 -28.71
C MET A 1 20.35 -4.19 -28.64
N TYR A 2 20.02 -3.05 -28.05
CA TYR A 2 18.65 -2.53 -28.11
C TYR A 2 18.44 -1.89 -29.49
N PRO A 3 17.30 -2.15 -30.15
CA PRO A 3 16.99 -1.48 -31.41
C PRO A 3 16.86 0.02 -31.14
N LEU A 4 17.56 0.82 -31.94
CA LEU A 4 17.51 2.27 -31.90
C LEU A 4 16.14 2.70 -32.43
N LEU A 5 15.15 2.87 -31.55
CA LEU A 5 13.92 3.54 -31.93
C LEU A 5 14.20 5.03 -32.04
N GLU A 6 14.11 5.58 -33.24
CA GLU A 6 14.11 7.03 -33.44
C GLU A 6 12.89 7.62 -32.73
N THR A 7 13.16 8.48 -31.75
CA THR A 7 12.14 9.10 -30.89
C THR A 7 11.15 9.99 -31.66
N LYS A 8 11.46 10.33 -32.91
CA LYS A 8 10.61 11.15 -33.78
C LYS A 8 9.34 10.40 -34.22
N ASP A 9 9.45 9.12 -34.56
CA ASP A 9 8.32 8.27 -34.98
C ASP A 9 7.32 8.00 -33.84
N LEU A 10 7.80 7.95 -32.59
CA LEU A 10 6.94 7.78 -31.42
C LEU A 10 6.15 9.05 -31.12
N VAL A 11 6.79 10.22 -31.21
CA VAL A 11 6.12 11.50 -30.91
C VAL A 11 5.06 11.83 -31.96
N GLU A 12 5.32 11.53 -33.23
CA GLU A 12 4.36 11.79 -34.32
C GLU A 12 3.13 10.87 -34.27
N LYS A 13 3.26 9.66 -33.73
CA LYS A 13 2.12 8.76 -33.43
C LYS A 13 1.36 9.13 -32.15
N LEU A 14 2.01 9.79 -31.20
CA LEU A 14 1.38 10.19 -29.94
C LEU A 14 0.62 11.51 -30.07
N PHE A 15 1.02 12.38 -31.01
CA PHE A 15 0.39 13.68 -31.25
C PHE A 15 0.30 13.97 -32.75
N PRO A 16 -0.69 13.41 -33.47
CA PRO A 16 -0.90 13.76 -34.86
C PRO A 16 -1.24 15.26 -34.97
N ASN A 17 -0.38 16.02 -35.67
CA ASN A 17 -0.61 17.43 -35.96
C ASN A 17 -1.85 17.56 -36.86
N ASN A 18 -2.95 18.07 -36.30
CA ASN A 18 -4.20 18.26 -37.00
C ASN A 18 -4.31 19.69 -37.54
N ASP A 19 -3.87 19.90 -38.77
CA ASP A 19 -4.36 21.00 -39.61
C ASP A 19 -5.26 20.40 -40.70
N GLN A 20 -6.48 20.94 -40.82
CA GLN A 20 -7.52 20.68 -41.84
C GLN A 20 -8.62 19.66 -41.45
N SER A 21 -9.66 20.19 -40.78
CA SER A 21 -11.10 19.96 -41.03
C SER A 21 -11.54 18.61 -41.63
N HIS A 22 -11.77 17.61 -40.78
CA HIS A 22 -12.80 16.59 -41.02
C HIS A 22 -13.43 16.18 -39.69
N GLU A 23 -14.74 16.35 -39.60
CA GLU A 23 -15.60 15.85 -38.53
C GLU A 23 -15.47 14.32 -38.45
N GLN A 24 -14.61 13.85 -37.55
CA GLN A 24 -14.64 12.49 -37.04
C GLN A 24 -14.51 12.59 -35.54
N GLU A 25 -15.57 12.23 -34.81
CA GLU A 25 -15.56 11.99 -33.37
C GLU A 25 -14.56 10.87 -33.07
N GLN A 26 -13.28 11.21 -33.03
CA GLN A 26 -12.27 10.41 -32.37
C GLN A 26 -12.52 10.60 -30.87
N LYS A 27 -13.40 9.75 -30.35
CA LYS A 27 -13.50 9.48 -28.92
C LYS A 27 -12.16 8.88 -28.51
N SER A 28 -11.20 9.75 -28.20
CA SER A 28 -10.01 9.41 -27.45
C SER A 28 -10.50 8.73 -26.18
N THR A 29 -10.49 7.40 -26.16
CA THR A 29 -10.63 6.66 -24.91
C THR A 29 -9.32 6.86 -24.17
N ALA A 30 -9.13 8.07 -23.62
CA ALA A 30 -8.25 8.26 -22.49
C ALA A 30 -8.73 7.25 -21.46
N PHE A 31 -7.92 6.23 -21.19
CA PHE A 31 -8.21 5.30 -20.13
C PHE A 31 -8.09 6.08 -18.82
N GLU A 32 -9.20 6.69 -18.39
CA GLU A 32 -9.28 7.36 -17.10
C GLU A 32 -9.00 6.34 -16.02
N SER A 33 -7.86 6.51 -15.34
CA SER A 33 -7.55 5.80 -14.11
C SER A 33 -8.28 6.48 -12.96
N SER A 34 -9.00 5.70 -12.15
CA SER A 34 -9.75 6.23 -11.01
C SER A 34 -9.36 5.53 -9.71
N ASP A 35 -9.30 6.34 -8.65
CA ASP A 35 -9.07 5.91 -7.27
C ASP A 35 -10.43 5.75 -6.58
N GLU A 36 -10.78 4.55 -6.16
CA GLU A 36 -12.02 4.24 -5.45
C GLU A 36 -11.74 3.85 -3.99
N PHE A 37 -12.31 4.60 -3.04
CA PHE A 37 -12.11 4.34 -1.61
C PHE A 37 -12.92 3.12 -1.14
N VAL A 38 -12.25 2.16 -0.50
CA VAL A 38 -12.86 0.99 0.16
C VAL A 38 -13.18 1.28 1.61
N ILE A 39 -12.23 1.87 2.34
CA ILE A 39 -12.38 2.24 3.75
C ILE A 39 -11.57 3.49 4.05
N LYS A 40 -12.05 4.27 5.02
CA LYS A 40 -11.37 5.47 5.53
C LYS A 40 -11.44 5.50 7.05
N ILE A 41 -10.30 5.34 7.71
CA ILE A 41 -10.18 5.32 9.17
C ILE A 41 -9.40 6.56 9.64
N PRO A 42 -10.02 7.48 10.38
CA PRO A 42 -9.31 8.61 10.95
C PRO A 42 -8.50 8.20 12.19
N LYS A 43 -7.47 8.99 12.52
CA LYS A 43 -6.68 8.90 13.76
C LYS A 43 -5.94 7.56 13.90
N LEU A 44 -5.26 7.20 12.83
CA LEU A 44 -4.44 6.01 12.76
C LEU A 44 -2.96 6.38 12.73
N ILE A 45 -2.11 5.59 13.40
CA ILE A 45 -0.67 5.81 13.49
C ILE A 45 0.07 4.65 12.84
N VAL A 46 1.04 4.95 11.98
CA VAL A 46 1.96 3.98 11.36
C VAL A 46 3.33 4.13 12.00
N HIS A 47 3.91 2.99 12.41
CA HIS A 47 5.31 2.93 12.81
C HIS A 47 6.09 1.99 11.89
N SER A 48 7.34 2.33 11.61
CA SER A 48 8.32 1.39 11.06
C SER A 48 9.02 0.69 12.22
N ILE A 49 9.16 -0.63 12.11
CA ILE A 49 9.82 -1.48 13.09
C ILE A 49 11.12 -1.99 12.46
N ASP A 50 12.24 -1.54 13.02
CA ASP A 50 13.55 -2.11 12.76
C ASP A 50 14.09 -2.80 14.02
N LYS A 51 15.18 -3.57 13.88
CA LYS A 51 15.81 -4.38 14.93
C LYS A 51 16.15 -3.61 16.21
N GLN A 52 16.25 -2.28 16.14
CA GLN A 52 16.70 -1.43 17.24
C GLN A 52 15.64 -0.42 17.73
N GLN A 53 14.60 -0.14 16.94
CA GLN A 53 13.63 0.91 17.28
C GLN A 53 12.32 0.82 16.50
N SER A 54 11.26 1.36 17.09
CA SER A 54 9.98 1.65 16.44
C SER A 54 9.87 3.16 16.24
N ILE A 55 9.83 3.62 15.00
CA ILE A 55 9.74 5.04 14.67
C ILE A 55 8.36 5.31 14.09
N GLN A 56 7.65 6.28 14.65
CA GLN A 56 6.40 6.76 14.06
C GLN A 56 6.70 7.45 12.73
N LEU A 57 6.12 6.93 11.64
CA LEU A 57 6.32 7.49 10.31
C LEU A 57 5.22 8.48 9.93
N ALA A 58 3.97 8.15 10.24
CA ALA A 58 2.82 9.00 9.93
C ALA A 58 1.71 8.80 10.95
N SER A 59 0.88 9.82 11.10
CA SER A 59 -0.39 9.74 11.83
C SER A 59 -1.43 10.56 11.09
N GLY A 60 -2.60 9.98 10.86
CA GLY A 60 -3.67 10.70 10.19
C GLY A 60 -4.80 9.80 9.73
N VAL A 61 -5.25 10.04 8.51
CA VAL A 61 -6.30 9.25 7.85
C VAL A 61 -5.63 8.08 7.14
N PHE A 62 -6.09 6.88 7.46
CA PHE A 62 -5.76 5.64 6.77
C PHE A 62 -6.84 5.31 5.75
N GLU A 63 -6.44 5.01 4.53
CA GLU A 63 -7.32 4.73 3.41
C GLU A 63 -6.87 3.44 2.72
N ILE A 64 -7.83 2.57 2.38
CA ILE A 64 -7.60 1.50 1.41
C ILE A 64 -8.33 1.89 0.13
N ILE A 65 -7.59 1.91 -0.99
CA ILE A 65 -8.06 2.44 -2.27
C ILE A 65 -7.87 1.36 -3.34
N ARG A 66 -8.87 1.19 -4.19
CA ARG A 66 -8.77 0.40 -5.42
C ARG A 66 -8.44 1.30 -6.59
N ILE A 67 -7.43 0.92 -7.35
CA ILE A 67 -7.13 1.52 -8.65
C ILE A 67 -7.86 0.75 -9.73
N ARG A 68 -8.60 1.48 -10.56
CA ARG A 68 -9.25 0.98 -11.75
C ARG A 68 -8.76 1.71 -13.00
N GLN A 69 -8.76 1.02 -14.12
CA GLN A 69 -8.56 1.59 -15.44
C GLN A 69 -9.79 1.27 -16.29
N GLY A 70 -10.67 2.26 -16.48
CA GLY A 70 -12.02 2.00 -16.96
C GLY A 70 -12.76 1.02 -16.04
N ASP A 71 -13.24 -0.10 -16.59
CA ASP A 71 -13.95 -1.15 -15.83
C ASP A 71 -13.01 -2.22 -15.23
N THR A 72 -11.70 -2.13 -15.51
CA THR A 72 -10.72 -3.14 -15.07
C THR A 72 -10.14 -2.78 -13.71
N PHE A 73 -10.21 -3.72 -12.75
CA PHE A 73 -9.48 -3.61 -11.49
C PHE A 73 -7.99 -3.88 -11.71
N ILE A 74 -7.15 -2.93 -11.28
CA ILE A 74 -5.70 -3.03 -11.44
C ILE A 74 -5.05 -3.51 -10.15
N THR A 75 -5.28 -2.80 -9.04
CA THR A 75 -4.64 -3.11 -7.76
C THR A 75 -5.33 -2.42 -6.59
N THR A 76 -5.02 -2.86 -5.37
CA THR A 76 -5.42 -2.19 -4.12
C THR A 76 -4.18 -1.62 -3.44
N LEU A 77 -4.33 -0.46 -2.81
CA LEU A 77 -3.27 0.25 -2.10
C LEU A 77 -3.75 0.66 -0.72
N VAL A 78 -2.81 0.69 0.21
CA VAL A 78 -2.95 1.40 1.47
C VAL A 78 -2.32 2.78 1.33
N ARG A 79 -2.99 3.81 1.84
CA ARG A 79 -2.48 5.18 1.93
C ARG A 79 -2.67 5.73 3.34
N VAL A 80 -1.63 6.34 3.89
CA VAL A 80 -1.69 7.01 5.21
C VAL A 80 -1.18 8.43 5.10
N PHE A 81 -2.05 9.38 5.46
CA PHE A 81 -1.76 10.81 5.49
C PHE A 81 -1.15 11.37 4.18
N TYR A 82 -1.47 10.75 3.04
CA TYR A 82 -0.96 11.08 1.70
C TYR A 82 0.56 10.95 1.49
N GLU A 83 1.33 10.67 2.53
CA GLU A 83 2.79 10.55 2.48
C GLU A 83 3.26 9.11 2.29
N ILE A 84 2.57 8.16 2.92
CA ILE A 84 2.96 6.75 2.90
C ILE A 84 1.94 5.97 2.07
N GLN A 85 2.43 5.22 1.10
CA GLN A 85 1.61 4.35 0.28
C GLN A 85 2.33 3.03 0.03
N TRP A 86 1.59 1.92 0.11
CA TRP A 86 2.10 0.60 -0.27
C TRP A 86 1.01 -0.25 -0.92
N PRO A 87 1.38 -1.19 -1.81
CA PRO A 87 0.43 -2.14 -2.38
C PRO A 87 -0.16 -3.05 -1.31
N LEU A 88 -1.45 -3.32 -1.43
CA LEU A 88 -2.14 -4.35 -0.67
C LEU A 88 -2.47 -5.48 -1.65
N ALA A 89 -1.61 -6.50 -1.67
CA ALA A 89 -1.78 -7.67 -2.50
C ALA A 89 -2.15 -8.90 -1.66
N LYS A 90 -2.76 -9.90 -2.29
CA LYS A 90 -3.26 -11.10 -1.60
C LYS A 90 -2.16 -11.98 -1.00
N ASP A 91 -0.92 -11.78 -1.42
CA ASP A 91 0.28 -12.43 -0.92
C ASP A 91 1.05 -11.58 0.11
N GLU A 92 0.61 -10.35 0.36
CA GLU A 92 1.15 -9.51 1.42
C GLU A 92 0.52 -9.85 2.77
N ALA A 93 1.37 -10.12 3.75
CA ALA A 93 0.93 -10.54 5.07
C ALA A 93 0.42 -9.34 5.88
N ALA A 94 -0.81 -9.46 6.37
CA ALA A 94 -1.39 -8.55 7.35
C ALA A 94 -1.76 -9.34 8.61
N VAL A 95 -1.15 -9.00 9.74
CA VAL A 95 -1.35 -9.74 11.00
C VAL A 95 -1.98 -8.84 12.04
N LYS A 96 -3.17 -9.18 12.53
CA LYS A 96 -3.76 -8.55 13.71
C LYS A 96 -3.12 -9.14 14.96
N LEU A 97 -2.54 -8.28 15.81
CA LEU A 97 -1.87 -8.66 17.05
C LEU A 97 -2.82 -8.60 18.25
N ASP A 98 -3.70 -7.60 18.28
CA ASP A 98 -4.74 -7.43 19.28
C ASP A 98 -5.91 -6.57 18.72
N GLY A 99 -6.79 -6.06 19.58
CA GLY A 99 -7.97 -5.29 19.16
C GLY A 99 -7.69 -3.97 18.44
N SER A 100 -6.46 -3.45 18.45
CA SER A 100 -6.11 -2.16 17.84
C SER A 100 -4.77 -2.15 17.09
N HIS A 101 -3.98 -3.21 17.20
CA HIS A 101 -2.64 -3.30 16.62
C HIS A 101 -2.58 -4.29 15.46
N TYR A 102 -2.06 -3.82 14.34
CA TYR A 102 -1.81 -4.62 13.15
C TYR A 102 -0.34 -4.54 12.76
N PHE A 103 0.12 -5.54 12.05
CA PHE A 103 1.49 -5.66 11.58
C PHE A 103 1.50 -6.03 10.10
N PHE A 104 2.32 -5.32 9.33
CA PHE A 104 2.51 -5.52 7.90
C PHE A 104 3.98 -5.74 7.62
N THR A 105 4.23 -6.52 6.59
CA THR A 105 5.57 -6.84 6.11
C THR A 105 5.57 -6.57 4.62
N LEU A 106 6.46 -5.68 4.15
CA LEU A 106 6.54 -5.27 2.75
C LEU A 106 7.89 -5.63 2.17
N ARG A 107 7.87 -6.26 1.01
CA ARG A 107 9.09 -6.58 0.26
C ARG A 107 9.53 -5.34 -0.51
N VAL A 108 10.75 -4.89 -0.28
CA VAL A 108 11.37 -3.84 -1.09
C VAL A 108 12.23 -4.52 -2.14
N PRO A 109 12.00 -4.27 -3.44
CA PRO A 109 12.87 -4.81 -4.48
C PRO A 109 14.28 -4.26 -4.31
N SER A 110 15.26 -5.16 -4.15
CA SER A 110 16.67 -4.84 -4.01
C SER A 110 17.18 -4.15 -5.28
N GLN A 111 17.86 -3.00 -5.12
CA GLN A 111 18.40 -2.23 -6.24
C GLN A 111 19.78 -2.74 -6.72
N SER A 112 20.35 -3.78 -6.10
CA SER A 112 21.68 -4.31 -6.42
C SER A 112 21.61 -5.67 -7.12
N GLU A 113 22.24 -5.76 -8.29
CA GLU A 113 22.32 -7.01 -9.08
C GLU A 113 23.35 -8.02 -8.52
N ASN A 114 24.10 -7.67 -7.47
CA ASN A 114 25.31 -8.39 -7.05
C ASN A 114 25.36 -8.84 -5.59
N ASP A 115 24.30 -8.66 -4.81
CA ASP A 115 24.23 -9.26 -3.48
C ASP A 115 23.20 -10.39 -3.49
N VAL A 116 23.55 -11.51 -2.84
CA VAL A 116 22.60 -12.58 -2.53
C VAL A 116 21.32 -11.93 -2.02
N ALA A 117 20.19 -12.18 -2.71
CA ALA A 117 18.92 -11.53 -2.48
C ALA A 117 18.43 -11.72 -1.03
N LEU A 118 18.96 -10.90 -0.12
CA LEU A 118 18.30 -10.56 1.11
C LEU A 118 17.18 -9.64 0.65
N GLU A 119 15.98 -10.20 0.55
CA GLU A 119 14.77 -9.39 0.42
C GLU A 119 14.81 -8.36 1.56
N ASP A 120 15.09 -7.09 1.20
CA ASP A 120 15.03 -6.00 2.17
C ASP A 120 13.56 -5.84 2.55
N LEU A 121 13.25 -6.36 3.73
CA LEU A 121 11.91 -6.48 4.24
C LEU A 121 11.65 -5.35 5.22
N LEU A 122 10.65 -4.52 4.93
CA LEU A 122 10.23 -3.45 5.82
C LEU A 122 9.02 -3.92 6.64
N ASN A 123 9.13 -3.78 7.95
CA ASN A 123 8.09 -4.16 8.88
C ASN A 123 7.41 -2.90 9.42
N TYR A 124 6.09 -2.87 9.39
CA TYR A 124 5.30 -1.73 9.86
C TYR A 124 4.27 -2.20 10.87
N SER A 125 3.98 -1.35 11.86
CA SER A 125 2.81 -1.52 12.71
C SER A 125 1.80 -0.41 12.54
N LEU A 126 0.55 -0.79 12.71
CA LEU A 126 -0.62 0.07 12.62
C LEU A 126 -1.27 0.11 14.00
N THR A 127 -1.54 1.30 14.52
CA THR A 127 -2.32 1.47 15.75
C THR A 127 -3.58 2.27 15.46
N ILE A 128 -4.73 1.68 15.77
CA ILE A 128 -6.05 2.30 15.62
C ILE A 128 -6.53 2.85 16.96
N THR A 129 -6.98 4.10 17.00
CA THR A 129 -7.46 4.74 18.25
C THR A 129 -8.99 4.71 18.39
N GLY A 130 -9.70 3.93 17.56
CA GLY A 130 -11.16 3.93 17.47
C GLY A 130 -11.74 2.54 17.21
N ASN A 131 -13.06 2.48 17.06
CA ASN A 131 -13.82 1.23 16.99
C ASN A 131 -13.96 0.68 15.56
N SER A 132 -13.02 0.98 14.67
CA SER A 132 -13.05 0.56 13.26
C SER A 132 -12.22 -0.69 12.98
N SER A 133 -11.81 -1.40 14.02
CA SER A 133 -11.01 -2.63 13.91
C SER A 133 -11.77 -3.72 13.15
N ASP A 134 -13.04 -3.95 13.46
CA ASP A 134 -13.84 -4.99 12.81
C ASP A 134 -14.08 -4.71 11.32
N GLU A 135 -14.20 -3.44 10.95
CA GLU A 135 -14.35 -3.03 9.55
C GLU A 135 -13.04 -3.24 8.79
N LEU A 136 -11.91 -2.87 9.41
CA LEU A 136 -10.59 -3.09 8.83
C LEU A 136 -10.29 -4.58 8.64
N ASP A 137 -10.63 -5.41 9.61
CA ASP A 137 -10.42 -6.86 9.55
C ASP A 137 -11.07 -7.45 8.29
N ARG A 138 -12.34 -7.11 8.03
CA ARG A 138 -13.08 -7.58 6.84
C ARG A 138 -12.43 -7.15 5.54
N VAL A 139 -11.94 -5.91 5.48
CA VAL A 139 -11.26 -5.41 4.27
C VAL A 139 -9.91 -6.11 4.10
N LEU A 140 -9.14 -6.31 5.17
CA LEU A 140 -7.87 -7.04 5.10
C LEU A 140 -8.06 -8.50 4.70
N GLU A 141 -9.13 -9.17 5.14
CA GLU A 141 -9.50 -10.52 4.70
C GLU A 141 -9.72 -10.63 3.17
N GLU A 142 -10.24 -9.57 2.55
CA GLU A 142 -10.53 -9.56 1.11
C GLU A 142 -9.30 -9.26 0.25
N TYR A 143 -8.45 -8.34 0.72
CA TYR A 143 -7.38 -7.73 -0.09
C TYR A 143 -5.96 -8.17 0.29
N SER A 144 -5.78 -8.93 1.39
CA SER A 144 -4.46 -9.34 1.87
C SER A 144 -4.44 -10.78 2.39
N ALA A 145 -3.24 -11.31 2.69
CA ALA A 145 -3.09 -12.54 3.45
C ALA A 145 -3.31 -12.27 4.95
N PHE A 146 -4.55 -11.92 5.31
CA PHE A 146 -4.90 -11.55 6.68
C PHE A 146 -4.87 -12.73 7.65
N SER A 147 -4.32 -12.52 8.83
CA SER A 147 -4.35 -13.49 9.92
C SER A 147 -4.47 -12.80 11.28
N VAL A 148 -5.10 -13.48 12.23
CA VAL A 148 -5.22 -13.00 13.60
C VAL A 148 -4.31 -13.84 14.50
N LYS A 149 -3.34 -13.20 15.15
CA LYS A 149 -2.51 -13.83 16.18
C LYS A 149 -2.93 -13.29 17.54
N GLY A 150 -3.53 -14.13 18.37
CA GLY A 150 -3.76 -13.81 19.77
C GLY A 150 -2.45 -13.82 20.53
N VAL A 151 -1.75 -12.70 20.60
CA VAL A 151 -0.62 -12.55 21.52
C VAL A 151 -1.21 -12.42 22.93
N LYS A 152 -1.16 -13.49 23.71
CA LYS A 152 -1.22 -13.34 25.18
C LYS A 152 -0.03 -12.49 25.55
N MET A 153 -0.25 -11.21 25.86
CA MET A 153 0.71 -10.41 26.59
C MET A 153 0.93 -11.12 27.94
N ASP A 154 1.94 -11.99 27.99
CA ASP A 154 2.43 -12.53 29.24
C ASP A 154 3.16 -11.37 29.91
N VAL A 155 2.41 -10.56 30.66
CA VAL A 155 2.96 -9.50 31.49
C VAL A 155 3.79 -10.20 32.55
N VAL A 156 5.08 -10.39 32.27
CA VAL A 156 6.07 -10.75 33.29
C VAL A 156 6.15 -9.54 34.23
N LEU A 157 5.24 -9.49 35.21
CA LEU A 157 5.41 -8.67 36.39
C LEU A 157 6.64 -9.22 37.13
N ARG A 158 7.82 -8.72 36.77
CA ARG A 158 8.97 -8.80 37.68
C ARG A 158 8.57 -8.01 38.92
N GLY A 159 8.15 -8.75 39.94
CA GLY A 159 7.82 -8.20 41.24
C GLY A 159 8.98 -7.39 41.78
N TYR A 160 8.82 -6.07 41.83
CA TYR A 160 9.62 -5.25 42.71
C TYR A 160 9.09 -5.49 44.12
N THR A 161 9.73 -6.40 44.86
CA THR A 161 9.59 -6.44 46.30
C THR A 161 10.24 -5.17 46.85
N CYS A 162 9.43 -4.17 47.19
CA CYS A 162 9.87 -3.09 48.07
C CYS A 162 9.98 -3.68 49.48
N ARG A 163 11.17 -3.56 50.08
CA ARG A 163 11.47 -4.01 51.44
C ARG A 163 11.61 -2.80 52.33
#